data_AF-A0A7J9ST05-F1
#
_entry.id   AF-A0A7J9ST05-F1
#
_cell.length_a   1.000
_cell.length_b   1.000
_cell.length_c   1.000
_cell.angle_alpha   90.00
_cell.angle_beta   90.00
_cell.angle_gamma   90.00
#
_symmetry.space_group_name_H-M   'P 1'
#
loop_
_entity.id
_entity.type
_entity.pdbx_description
1 polymer ?
#
loop_
_entity_poly.entity_id
_entity_poly.type
_entity_poly.pdbx_seq_one_letter_code
_entity_poly.pdbx_strand_id
1 'polypeptide(L)'
;MNLQDLIKTGESNTVEFKEKFDEQTIESAVAFANTKGGIIFIGVSDKNNIKGIKVGKETLNQWTNQISQSTDPRIIPELEKIKVDGKTVIAVKIKENPIKPISKKGRCLKRVDSSNRAMSAQEVAQMHLHSTGMSWDKYLAKDASLEDIDLDDGVVVNYAKFEGLWGRYEYG
;
A
#
# COMPACT_ATOMS: atom_id res chain seq x y z
N MET A 1 20.25 2.67 -5.99
CA MET A 1 20.29 3.91 -5.19
C MET A 1 20.92 3.61 -3.85
N ASN A 2 21.83 4.45 -3.38
CA ASN A 2 22.46 4.32 -2.06
C ASN A 2 21.56 4.98 -0.99
N LEU A 3 21.59 4.50 0.26
CA LEU A 3 20.86 5.10 1.39
C LEU A 3 21.18 6.60 1.55
N GLN A 4 22.42 7.03 1.30
CA GLN A 4 22.79 8.45 1.38
C GLN A 4 22.04 9.32 0.36
N ASP A 5 21.70 8.79 -0.82
CA ASP A 5 20.94 9.53 -1.83
C ASP A 5 19.47 9.68 -1.39
N LEU A 6 18.90 8.61 -0.83
CA LEU A 6 17.52 8.62 -0.32
C LEU A 6 17.35 9.58 0.85
N ILE A 7 18.35 9.66 1.73
CA ILE A 7 18.36 10.61 2.85
C ILE A 7 18.38 12.05 2.35
N LYS A 8 19.08 12.35 1.25
CA LYS A 8 19.09 13.69 0.64
C LYS A 8 17.74 14.04 0.01
N THR A 9 17.07 13.07 -0.63
CA THR A 9 15.75 13.30 -1.23
C THR A 9 14.63 13.42 -0.19
N GLY A 10 14.83 12.89 1.01
CA GLY A 10 13.86 12.96 2.09
C GLY A 10 12.80 11.84 2.04
N GLU A 11 11.82 11.96 2.93
CA GLU A 11 10.66 11.08 2.97
C GLU A 11 9.75 11.28 1.75
N SER A 12 9.05 10.23 1.39
CA SER A 12 8.18 10.21 0.21
C SER A 12 7.03 9.23 0.37
N ASN A 13 6.32 8.97 -0.73
CA ASN A 13 5.27 7.96 -0.78
C ASN A 13 5.79 6.51 -0.72
N THR A 14 7.10 6.30 -0.76
CA THR A 14 7.73 4.97 -0.63
C THR A 14 8.91 4.94 0.35
N VAL A 15 9.21 6.07 1.01
CA VAL A 15 10.32 6.19 1.98
C VAL A 15 9.82 6.86 3.26
N GLU A 16 10.12 6.24 4.40
CA GLU A 16 9.87 6.78 5.74
C GLU A 16 11.16 6.69 6.56
N PHE A 17 11.43 7.72 7.38
CA PHE A 17 12.52 7.74 8.34
C PHE A 17 11.98 7.64 9.77
N LYS A 18 12.64 6.85 10.59
CA LYS A 18 12.35 6.74 12.02
C LYS A 18 13.64 6.66 12.81
N GLU A 19 13.71 7.32 13.95
CA GLU A 19 14.87 7.17 14.85
C GLU A 19 14.88 5.78 15.53
N LYS A 20 13.70 5.22 15.80
CA LYS A 20 13.49 3.95 16.51
C LYS A 20 12.30 3.18 15.96
N PHE A 21 12.26 1.88 16.24
CA PHE A 21 11.08 1.07 15.97
C PHE A 21 10.01 1.32 17.05
N ASP A 22 8.78 1.57 16.63
CA ASP A 22 7.64 1.83 17.50
C ASP A 22 6.29 1.51 16.82
N GLU A 23 5.18 1.84 17.46
CA GLU A 23 3.85 1.65 16.91
C GLU A 23 3.60 2.39 15.59
N GLN A 24 4.23 3.54 15.36
CA GLN A 24 4.10 4.30 14.12
C GLN A 24 4.84 3.62 12.97
N THR A 25 5.91 2.88 13.26
CA THR A 25 6.61 2.04 12.27
C THR A 25 5.64 1.01 11.67
N ILE A 26 4.80 0.39 12.51
CA ILE A 26 3.78 -0.57 12.05
C ILE A 26 2.70 0.15 11.23
N GLU A 27 2.32 1.36 11.61
CA GLU A 27 1.37 2.18 10.85
C GLU A 27 1.89 2.54 9.45
N SER A 28 3.17 2.92 9.34
CA SER A 28 3.83 3.12 8.06
C SER A 28 3.89 1.83 7.24
N ALA A 29 4.09 0.67 7.88
CA ALA A 29 4.04 -0.61 7.18
C ALA A 29 2.65 -0.89 6.59
N VAL A 30 1.57 -0.66 7.35
CA VAL A 30 0.20 -0.77 6.83
C VAL A 30 -0.04 0.18 5.67
N ALA A 31 0.36 1.45 5.82
CA ALA A 31 0.18 2.47 4.79
C ALA A 31 0.92 2.13 3.49
N PHE A 32 2.15 1.61 3.58
CA PHE A 32 2.92 1.16 2.42
C PHE A 32 2.29 -0.07 1.76
N ALA A 33 1.89 -1.09 2.54
CA ALA A 33 1.25 -2.28 1.99
C ALA A 33 -0.07 -1.95 1.24
N ASN A 34 -0.82 -0.96 1.71
CA ASN A 34 -2.05 -0.48 1.07
C ASN A 34 -1.82 0.43 -0.14
N THR A 35 -0.60 0.91 -0.36
CA THR A 35 -0.27 1.81 -1.46
C THR A 35 0.72 1.16 -2.42
N LYS A 36 1.96 1.67 -2.53
CA LYS A 36 2.97 1.27 -3.53
C LYS A 36 4.08 0.39 -2.93
N GLY A 37 3.90 -0.10 -1.71
CA GLY A 37 5.00 -0.60 -0.90
C GLY A 37 5.94 0.53 -0.49
N GLY A 38 7.10 0.17 0.07
CA GLY A 38 8.08 1.15 0.49
C GLY A 38 9.14 0.59 1.44
N ILE A 39 9.98 1.49 1.94
CA ILE A 39 11.05 1.17 2.87
C ILE A 39 10.99 2.15 4.04
N ILE A 40 11.02 1.60 5.26
CA ILE A 40 11.17 2.38 6.49
C ILE A 40 12.62 2.25 6.96
N PHE A 41 13.35 3.35 7.07
CA PHE A 41 14.72 3.33 7.60
C PHE A 41 14.72 3.72 9.08
N ILE A 42 15.13 2.77 9.92
CA ILE A 42 15.21 2.93 11.37
C ILE A 42 16.64 3.27 11.78
N GLY A 43 16.80 4.33 12.57
CA GLY A 43 18.07 4.97 12.92
C GLY A 43 18.34 6.25 12.14
N VAL A 44 17.32 6.84 11.49
CA VAL A 44 17.39 8.12 10.76
C VAL A 44 16.37 9.08 11.36
N SER A 45 16.80 10.30 11.70
CA SER A 45 15.89 11.33 12.22
C SER A 45 15.03 11.95 11.13
N ASP A 46 13.90 12.55 11.49
CA ASP A 46 13.05 13.37 10.61
C ASP A 46 13.79 14.55 9.95
N LYS A 47 14.93 14.97 10.51
CA LYS A 47 15.86 15.96 9.92
C LYS A 47 16.91 15.35 8.99
N ASN A 48 16.66 14.14 8.47
CA ASN A 48 17.55 13.40 7.55
C ASN A 48 18.97 13.11 8.11
N ASN A 49 19.13 13.04 9.44
CA ASN A 49 20.41 12.70 10.06
C ASN A 49 20.50 11.22 10.42
N ILE A 50 21.60 10.57 10.05
CA ILE A 50 21.88 9.19 10.47
C ILE A 50 22.30 9.21 11.95
N LYS A 51 21.40 8.76 12.82
CA LYS A 51 21.68 8.54 14.25
C LYS A 51 22.35 7.18 14.47
N GLY A 52 21.92 6.19 13.69
CA GLY A 52 22.31 4.81 13.85
C GLY A 52 21.61 4.14 15.03
N ILE A 53 21.52 2.81 14.98
CA ILE A 53 20.90 2.01 16.03
C ILE A 53 21.70 0.74 16.30
N LYS A 54 21.74 0.31 17.57
CA LYS A 54 22.39 -0.93 17.99
C LYS A 54 21.33 -2.01 18.22
N VAL A 55 21.16 -2.91 17.25
CA VAL A 55 20.22 -4.03 17.36
C VAL A 55 20.84 -5.36 16.97
N GLY A 56 20.52 -6.38 17.76
CA GLY A 56 20.90 -7.77 17.52
C GLY A 56 19.94 -8.49 16.56
N LYS A 57 20.24 -9.75 16.23
CA LYS A 57 19.37 -10.59 15.40
C LYS A 57 18.02 -10.84 16.06
N GLU A 58 18.01 -11.05 17.38
CA GLU A 58 16.78 -11.29 18.15
C GLU A 58 15.80 -10.11 18.06
N THR A 59 16.29 -8.89 18.21
CA THR A 59 15.48 -7.68 18.08
C THR A 59 14.85 -7.55 16.69
N LEU A 60 15.59 -7.89 15.63
CA LEU A 60 15.03 -7.87 14.27
C LEU A 60 13.91 -8.90 14.11
N ASN A 61 14.08 -10.12 14.64
CA ASN A 61 13.04 -11.14 14.63
C ASN A 61 11.81 -10.68 15.41
N GLN A 62 12.00 -10.01 16.55
CA GLN A 62 10.90 -9.43 17.33
C GLN A 62 10.15 -8.36 16.53
N TRP A 63 10.83 -7.49 15.78
CA TRP A 63 10.18 -6.48 14.94
C TRP A 63 9.39 -7.09 13.79
N THR A 64 9.95 -8.10 13.10
CA THR A 64 9.23 -8.85 12.07
C THR A 64 7.94 -9.46 12.63
N ASN A 65 8.03 -10.09 13.81
CA ASN A 65 6.87 -10.68 14.48
C ASN A 65 5.86 -9.61 14.90
N GLN A 66 6.31 -8.46 15.44
CA GLN A 66 5.42 -7.37 15.85
C GLN A 66 4.63 -6.80 14.66
N ILE A 67 5.29 -6.55 13.52
CA ILE A 67 4.59 -6.10 12.30
C ILE A 67 3.58 -7.17 11.86
N SER A 68 3.99 -8.43 11.78
CA SER A 68 3.13 -9.52 11.31
C SER A 68 1.91 -9.75 12.19
N GLN A 69 2.08 -9.76 13.51
CA GLN A 69 0.98 -10.02 14.46
C GLN A 69 0.07 -8.81 14.68
N SER A 70 0.55 -7.61 14.39
CA SER A 70 -0.25 -6.39 14.52
C SER A 70 -1.06 -6.05 13.28
N THR A 71 -0.92 -6.82 12.19
CA THR A 71 -1.53 -6.53 10.90
C THR A 71 -2.44 -7.66 10.42
N ASP A 72 -3.53 -7.26 9.76
CA ASP A 72 -4.50 -8.18 9.19
C ASP A 72 -5.03 -7.67 7.83
N PRO A 73 -4.87 -8.42 6.73
CA PRO A 73 -4.00 -9.59 6.58
C PRO A 73 -2.53 -9.35 7.01
N ARG A 74 -1.83 -10.42 7.41
CA ARG A 74 -0.47 -10.31 7.98
C ARG A 74 0.54 -9.80 6.96
N ILE A 75 1.28 -8.75 7.32
CA ILE A 75 2.46 -8.30 6.59
C ILE A 75 3.68 -9.09 7.04
N ILE A 76 4.47 -9.60 6.09
CA ILE A 76 5.78 -10.19 6.36
C ILE A 76 6.86 -9.25 5.81
N PRO A 77 7.50 -8.42 6.67
CA PRO A 77 8.51 -7.48 6.23
C PRO A 77 9.87 -8.15 5.99
N GLU A 78 10.68 -7.58 5.11
CA GLU A 78 12.10 -7.95 4.94
C GLU A 78 12.98 -6.91 5.63
N LEU A 79 13.80 -7.33 6.60
CA LEU A 79 14.66 -6.46 7.39
C LEU A 79 16.13 -6.63 6.98
N GLU A 80 16.78 -5.54 6.61
CA GLU A 80 18.19 -5.50 6.19
C GLU A 80 19.01 -4.52 7.05
N LYS A 81 20.21 -4.94 7.47
CA LYS A 81 21.16 -4.06 8.16
C LYS A 81 22.03 -3.33 7.14
N ILE A 82 21.99 -2.01 7.15
CA ILE A 82 22.81 -1.16 6.30
C ILE A 82 23.84 -0.45 7.19
N LYS A 83 25.13 -0.53 6.84
CA LYS A 83 26.19 0.23 7.50
C LYS A 83 26.51 1.48 6.68
N VAL A 84 26.44 2.65 7.31
CA VAL A 84 26.79 3.94 6.71
C VAL A 84 27.57 4.75 7.72
N ASP A 85 28.76 5.24 7.35
CA ASP A 85 29.63 6.07 8.20
C ASP A 85 29.87 5.49 9.60
N GLY A 86 30.09 4.17 9.67
CA GLY A 86 30.30 3.43 10.93
C GLY A 86 29.04 3.24 11.78
N LYS A 87 27.89 3.80 11.37
CA LYS A 87 26.59 3.63 12.02
C LYS A 87 25.77 2.55 11.31
N THR A 88 24.88 1.91 12.06
CA THR A 88 23.97 0.89 11.52
C THR A 88 22.57 1.46 11.40
N VAL A 89 21.94 1.31 10.25
CA VAL A 89 20.53 1.65 9.95
C VAL A 89 19.82 0.35 9.55
N ILE A 90 18.56 0.20 9.94
CA ILE A 90 17.76 -0.96 9.54
C ILE A 90 16.77 -0.52 8.47
N ALA A 91 16.82 -1.16 7.30
CA ALA A 91 15.80 -1.01 6.27
C ALA A 91 14.72 -2.07 6.47
N VAL A 92 13.49 -1.62 6.72
CA VAL A 92 12.30 -2.47 6.78
C VAL A 92 11.56 -2.33 5.46
N LYS A 93 11.69 -3.31 4.57
CA LYS A 93 11.06 -3.31 3.25
C LYS A 93 9.67 -3.91 3.34
N ILE A 94 8.70 -3.17 2.82
CA ILE A 94 7.28 -3.54 2.80
C ILE A 94 6.85 -3.63 1.34
N LYS A 95 6.33 -4.80 0.95
CA LYS A 95 5.74 -4.98 -0.37
C LYS A 95 4.33 -4.41 -0.40
N GLU A 96 3.92 -3.88 -1.55
CA GLU A 96 2.50 -3.66 -1.82
C GLU A 96 1.77 -5.00 -1.72
N ASN A 97 0.62 -5.01 -1.03
CA ASN A 97 -0.18 -6.23 -0.95
C ASN A 97 -1.14 -6.31 -2.14
N PRO A 98 -1.20 -7.41 -2.90
CA PRO A 98 -2.16 -7.55 -4.00
C PRO A 98 -3.62 -7.47 -3.55
N ILE A 99 -3.94 -7.95 -2.35
CA ILE A 99 -5.29 -7.91 -1.78
C ILE A 99 -5.33 -6.89 -0.63
N LYS A 100 -6.22 -5.92 -0.73
CA LYS A 100 -6.29 -4.77 0.17
C LYS A 100 -7.72 -4.62 0.72
N PRO A 101 -7.94 -3.86 1.80
CA PRO A 101 -6.94 -3.22 2.64
C PRO A 101 -6.34 -4.15 3.69
N ILE A 102 -5.09 -3.85 4.06
CA ILE A 102 -4.46 -4.25 5.31
C ILE A 102 -4.87 -3.28 6.41
N SER A 103 -5.09 -3.81 7.61
CA SER A 103 -5.42 -3.04 8.80
C SER A 103 -4.42 -3.31 9.93
N LYS A 104 -4.28 -2.36 10.87
CA LYS A 104 -3.70 -2.56 12.20
C LYS A 104 -4.80 -2.32 13.22
N LYS A 105 -5.17 -3.34 14.01
CA LYS A 105 -6.25 -3.26 15.02
C LYS A 105 -7.54 -2.64 14.43
N GLY A 106 -7.94 -3.08 13.22
CA GLY A 106 -9.13 -2.59 12.51
C GLY A 106 -8.99 -1.21 11.86
N ARG A 107 -7.86 -0.51 12.02
CA ARG A 107 -7.60 0.77 11.37
C ARG A 107 -6.83 0.57 10.07
N CYS A 108 -7.41 0.98 8.95
CA CYS A 108 -6.76 0.95 7.65
C CYS A 108 -6.12 2.31 7.35
N LEU A 109 -4.85 2.29 6.95
CA LEU A 109 -4.07 3.49 6.64
C LEU A 109 -3.62 3.46 5.19
N LYS A 110 -3.45 4.63 4.58
CA LYS A 110 -2.81 4.77 3.27
C LYS A 110 -1.78 5.89 3.30
N ARG A 111 -0.79 5.78 2.42
CA ARG A 111 0.22 6.81 2.21
C ARG A 111 -0.33 7.92 1.32
N VAL A 112 -0.18 9.17 1.76
CA VAL A 112 -0.46 10.38 0.98
C VAL A 112 0.76 11.28 1.10
N ASP A 113 1.46 11.46 -0.02
CA ASP A 113 2.80 12.07 -0.06
C ASP A 113 3.75 11.41 0.94
N SER A 114 4.28 12.15 1.91
CA SER A 114 5.15 11.64 2.98
C SER A 114 4.41 11.30 4.27
N SER A 115 3.08 11.27 4.28
CA SER A 115 2.28 11.10 5.50
C SER A 115 1.37 9.87 5.46
N ASN A 116 1.07 9.33 6.64
CA ASN A 116 0.08 8.26 6.80
C ASN A 116 -1.28 8.87 7.13
N ARG A 117 -2.31 8.52 6.36
CA ARG A 117 -3.70 8.96 6.60
C ARG A 117 -4.60 7.76 6.86
N ALA A 118 -5.48 7.89 7.86
CA ALA A 118 -6.56 6.94 8.08
C ALA A 118 -7.57 7.00 6.93
N MET A 119 -7.97 5.82 6.44
CA MET A 119 -8.98 5.70 5.39
C MET A 119 -10.37 5.81 5.98
N SER A 120 -11.28 6.49 5.28
CA SER A 120 -12.70 6.45 5.60
C SER A 120 -13.30 5.08 5.25
N ALA A 121 -14.50 4.79 5.75
CA ALA A 121 -15.21 3.56 5.41
C ALA A 121 -15.44 3.42 3.89
N GLN A 122 -15.72 4.53 3.21
CA GLN A 122 -15.89 4.55 1.75
C GLN A 122 -14.59 4.20 1.02
N GLU A 123 -13.46 4.74 1.47
CA GLU A 123 -12.15 4.44 0.88
C GLU A 123 -11.72 2.99 1.11
N VAL A 124 -12.02 2.46 2.30
CA VAL A 124 -11.82 1.05 2.65
C VAL A 124 -12.61 0.14 1.70
N ALA A 125 -13.91 0.43 1.50
CA ALA A 125 -14.77 -0.34 0.60
C ALA A 125 -14.28 -0.28 -0.86
N GLN A 126 -13.95 0.91 -1.36
CA GLN A 126 -13.42 1.09 -2.72
C GLN A 126 -12.11 0.35 -2.93
N MET A 127 -11.19 0.41 -1.96
CA MET A 127 -9.90 -0.29 -2.04
C MET A 127 -10.09 -1.81 -2.09
N HIS A 128 -11.03 -2.35 -1.31
CA HIS A 128 -11.34 -3.77 -1.31
C HIS A 128 -11.86 -4.26 -2.67
N LEU A 129 -12.87 -3.57 -3.22
CA LEU A 129 -13.45 -3.86 -4.53
C LEU A 129 -12.38 -3.84 -5.63
N HIS A 130 -11.56 -2.78 -5.65
CA HIS A 130 -10.49 -2.63 -6.64
C HIS A 130 -9.45 -3.76 -6.56
N SER A 131 -8.98 -4.10 -5.35
CA SER A 131 -7.94 -5.12 -5.17
C SER A 131 -8.38 -6.55 -5.44
N THR A 132 -9.68 -6.83 -5.32
CA THR A 132 -10.25 -8.17 -5.55
C THR A 132 -10.70 -8.37 -7.00
N GLY A 133 -10.58 -7.36 -7.86
CA GLY A 133 -11.10 -7.39 -9.22
C GLY A 133 -12.63 -7.52 -9.25
N MET A 134 -13.30 -7.13 -8.17
CA MET A 134 -14.75 -7.00 -8.10
C MET A 134 -15.10 -5.55 -8.41
N SER A 135 -15.36 -5.23 -9.68
CA SER A 135 -16.06 -3.98 -10.01
C SER A 135 -17.53 -4.09 -9.62
N TRP A 136 -18.18 -2.95 -9.38
CA TRP A 136 -19.65 -2.91 -9.24
C TRP A 136 -20.35 -3.55 -10.45
N ASP A 137 -19.76 -3.44 -11.64
CA ASP A 137 -20.26 -4.06 -12.90
C ASP A 137 -20.21 -5.59 -12.92
N LYS A 138 -19.60 -6.23 -11.92
CA LYS A 138 -19.53 -7.69 -11.79
C LYS A 138 -20.61 -8.25 -10.87
N TYR A 139 -21.34 -7.40 -10.16
CA TYR A 139 -22.52 -7.84 -9.42
C TYR A 139 -23.67 -8.08 -10.40
N LEU A 140 -24.17 -9.32 -10.45
CA LEU A 140 -25.48 -9.58 -11.02
C LEU A 140 -26.48 -8.67 -10.30
N ALA A 141 -27.18 -7.82 -11.03
CA ALA A 141 -28.32 -7.10 -10.51
C ALA A 141 -29.35 -8.13 -10.07
N LYS A 142 -29.39 -8.42 -8.77
CA LYS A 142 -30.21 -9.51 -8.22
C LYS A 142 -31.70 -9.31 -8.49
N ASP A 143 -32.09 -8.06 -8.71
CA ASP A 143 -33.46 -7.62 -8.93
C ASP A 143 -33.64 -6.87 -10.26
N ALA A 144 -32.67 -6.95 -11.19
CA ALA A 144 -32.85 -6.41 -12.53
C ALA A 144 -32.87 -7.54 -13.57
N SER A 145 -33.93 -7.57 -14.37
CA SER A 145 -34.08 -8.46 -15.51
C SER A 145 -33.76 -7.71 -16.81
N LEU A 146 -33.74 -8.42 -17.95
CA LEU A 146 -33.64 -7.81 -19.28
C LEU A 146 -34.77 -6.78 -19.54
N GLU A 147 -35.88 -6.86 -18.81
CA GLU A 147 -37.05 -6.01 -18.97
C GLU A 147 -36.88 -4.65 -18.30
N ASP A 148 -35.93 -4.51 -17.37
CA ASP A 148 -35.58 -3.25 -16.72
C ASP A 148 -34.60 -2.40 -17.56
N ILE A 149 -34.14 -2.95 -18.70
CA ILE A 149 -33.26 -2.24 -19.63
C ILE A 149 -34.13 -1.41 -20.57
N ASP A 150 -34.10 -0.10 -20.40
CA ASP A 150 -34.72 0.84 -21.32
C ASP A 150 -33.90 0.89 -22.62
N LEU A 151 -34.42 0.24 -23.66
CA LEU A 151 -33.85 0.23 -25.01
C LEU A 151 -34.38 1.38 -25.88
N ASP A 152 -35.45 2.05 -25.45
CA ASP A 152 -36.14 3.08 -26.24
C ASP A 152 -35.41 4.43 -26.16
N ASP A 153 -34.77 4.72 -25.02
CA ASP A 153 -34.06 5.99 -24.80
C ASP A 153 -32.68 6.06 -25.49
N GLY A 154 -32.33 5.06 -26.32
CA GLY A 154 -31.16 5.07 -27.20
C GLY A 154 -29.80 5.02 -26.51
N VAL A 155 -29.74 5.08 -25.18
CA VAL A 155 -28.51 5.03 -24.38
C VAL A 155 -27.75 3.73 -24.61
N VAL A 156 -28.45 2.59 -24.56
CA VAL A 156 -27.86 1.25 -24.76
C VAL A 156 -27.39 1.07 -26.21
N VAL A 157 -28.18 1.56 -27.18
CA VAL A 157 -27.86 1.49 -28.61
C VAL A 157 -26.63 2.33 -28.95
N ASN A 158 -26.52 3.52 -28.37
CA ASN A 158 -25.37 4.41 -28.59
C ASN A 158 -24.10 3.86 -27.93
N TYR A 159 -24.22 3.25 -26.74
CA TYR A 159 -23.10 2.60 -26.07
C TYR A 159 -22.58 1.39 -26.86
N ALA A 160 -23.47 0.53 -27.36
CA ALA A 160 -23.10 -0.63 -28.18
C ALA A 160 -22.43 -0.24 -29.51
N LYS A 161 -22.89 0.84 -30.15
CA LYS A 161 -22.25 1.41 -31.35
C LYS A 161 -20.87 1.99 -31.06
N PHE A 162 -20.68 2.60 -29.88
CA PHE A 162 -19.41 3.19 -29.46
C PHE A 162 -18.32 2.13 -29.20
N GLU A 163 -18.67 1.02 -28.54
CA GLU A 163 -17.76 -0.11 -28.30
C GLU A 163 -17.44 -0.89 -29.59
N GLY A 164 -18.43 -1.04 -30.49
CA GLY A 164 -18.24 -1.68 -31.80
C GLY A 164 -17.31 -0.92 -32.75
N LEU A 165 -17.06 0.37 -32.50
CA LEU A 165 -16.14 1.20 -33.30
C LEU A 165 -14.67 1.08 -32.87
N TRP A 166 -14.36 0.52 -31.70
CA TRP A 166 -12.99 0.39 -31.17
C TRP A 166 -12.54 -1.06 -30.90
N GLY A 167 -13.44 -2.04 -30.98
CA GLY A 167 -13.15 -3.45 -30.68
C GLY A 167 -12.85 -4.32 -31.90
N ARG A 168 -11.54 -4.61 -32.11
CA ARG A 168 -10.88 -5.58 -33.03
C ARG A 168 -10.23 -4.97 -34.28
N TYR A 169 -9.05 -4.36 -34.09
CA TYR A 169 -7.96 -4.60 -35.04
C TYR A 169 -7.34 -5.96 -34.70
N GLU A 170 -7.58 -6.92 -35.57
CA GLU A 170 -6.89 -8.21 -35.60
C GLU A 170 -5.38 -7.96 -35.79
N TYR A 171 -4.54 -8.44 -34.87
CA TYR A 171 -3.17 -8.82 -35.22
C TYR A 171 -3.21 -10.31 -35.54
N GLY A 172 -2.83 -10.62 -36.78
CA GLY A 172 -2.85 -11.97 -37.36
C GLY A 172 -1.83 -12.94 -36.78
#